data_AF-A0A966M1W1-F1
#
_entry.id   AF-A0A966M1W1-F1
#
_cell.length_a   1.000
_cell.length_b   1.000
_cell.length_c   1.000
_cell.angle_alpha   90.00
_cell.angle_beta   90.00
_cell.angle_gamma   90.00
#
_symmetry.space_group_name_H-M   'P 1'
#
loop_
_entity.id
_entity.type
_entity.pdbx_description
1 polymer ?
#
loop_
_entity_poly.entity_id
_entity_poly.type
_entity_poly.pdbx_seq_one_letter_code
_entity_poly.pdbx_strand_id
1 'polypeptide(L)'
;MDLNTFNLYLFGGTGDLSNRKLIPAMFRQETLGNINNDSEIIGLGSRDILVDDYALMVQESLTKHYPGFNENDEAWKRFSKRLSYIKVDINSKEDWKNINNIPRNRAVVYYLATPPNLYKQIATCLKDNNLIQENCRVVVEKPIGSDLESAEDINNSLSAGFDETQIYRIDHYLGKEAVQNLLALRFANTIFEKSWSNSAIDHIQITVAEDLGVEDRGGYYDETGALRDMVQNHLLQILCLIAMEPPVSIQSESVRDEKLKVLKSLAPFTEETIALNSVRAQYLDGISKGKPACAYLDENGVDPKNNTETFVALKLEIKNWRWSGVPFYLRTGKRM
;
A
#
# COMPACT_ATOMS: atom_id res chain seq x y z
N MET A 1 26.93 -0.77 10.54
CA MET A 1 25.70 -1.42 10.08
C MET A 1 26.05 -2.06 8.76
N ASP A 2 26.01 -3.39 8.66
CA ASP A 2 26.15 -4.04 7.37
C ASP A 2 24.96 -3.62 6.50
N LEU A 3 25.24 -2.88 5.43
CA LEU A 3 24.21 -2.49 4.47
C LEU A 3 23.68 -3.78 3.83
N ASN A 4 22.37 -4.01 3.94
CA ASN A 4 21.73 -5.18 3.37
C ASN A 4 21.90 -5.17 1.84
N THR A 5 22.62 -6.15 1.30
CA THR A 5 22.68 -6.39 -0.15
C THR A 5 21.36 -6.98 -0.63
N PHE A 6 20.83 -6.49 -1.75
CA PHE A 6 19.58 -6.97 -2.33
C PHE A 6 19.52 -6.80 -3.86
N ASN A 7 18.69 -7.60 -4.51
CA ASN A 7 18.27 -7.37 -5.90
C ASN A 7 16.77 -7.05 -5.92
N LEU A 8 16.40 -5.90 -6.49
CA LEU A 8 15.02 -5.44 -6.59
C LEU A 8 14.53 -5.59 -8.04
N TYR A 9 13.58 -6.49 -8.25
CA TYR A 9 12.91 -6.71 -9.53
C TYR A 9 11.58 -5.96 -9.54
N LEU A 10 11.51 -4.88 -10.33
CA LEU A 10 10.34 -4.01 -10.45
C LEU A 10 9.48 -4.44 -11.63
N PHE A 11 8.46 -5.26 -11.40
CA PHE A 11 7.42 -5.52 -12.39
C PHE A 11 6.63 -4.24 -12.64
N GLY A 12 6.50 -3.83 -13.90
CA GLY A 12 6.01 -2.51 -14.23
C GLY A 12 7.07 -1.43 -14.00
N GLY A 13 8.35 -1.75 -14.24
CA GLY A 13 9.50 -0.87 -13.98
C GLY A 13 9.47 0.45 -14.77
N THR A 14 8.63 0.55 -15.80
CA THR A 14 8.40 1.78 -16.57
C THR A 14 7.01 2.40 -16.35
N GLY A 15 6.21 1.86 -15.42
CA GLY A 15 4.89 2.38 -15.07
C GLY A 15 4.93 3.65 -14.21
N ASP A 16 3.78 4.30 -14.03
CA ASP A 16 3.67 5.56 -13.29
C ASP A 16 4.13 5.41 -11.83
N LEU A 17 3.68 4.36 -11.11
CA LEU A 17 4.05 4.14 -9.72
C LEU A 17 5.57 4.01 -9.54
N SER A 18 6.22 3.23 -10.40
CA SER A 18 7.67 3.04 -10.41
C SER A 18 8.39 4.38 -10.57
N ASN A 19 8.03 5.16 -11.59
CA ASN A 19 8.68 6.43 -11.92
C ASN A 19 8.37 7.57 -10.94
N ARG A 20 7.16 7.60 -10.38
CA ARG A 20 6.72 8.71 -9.53
C ARG A 20 7.06 8.51 -8.05
N LYS A 21 7.18 7.25 -7.60
CA LYS A 21 7.33 6.90 -6.18
C LYS A 21 8.50 5.98 -5.89
N LEU A 22 8.57 4.80 -6.52
CA LEU A 22 9.54 3.77 -6.13
C LEU A 22 10.96 4.17 -6.46
N ILE A 23 11.21 4.64 -7.68
CA ILE A 23 12.53 5.07 -8.14
C ILE A 23 13.03 6.28 -7.32
N PRO A 24 12.25 7.37 -7.12
CA PRO A 24 12.64 8.44 -6.21
C PRO A 24 12.91 7.97 -4.77
N ALA A 25 12.13 7.02 -4.26
CA ALA A 25 12.35 6.46 -2.91
C ALA A 25 13.66 5.66 -2.83
N MET A 26 13.99 4.87 -3.85
CA MET A 26 15.26 4.14 -3.93
C MET A 26 16.45 5.09 -4.09
N PHE A 27 16.31 6.12 -4.93
CA PHE A 27 17.35 7.14 -5.07
C PHE A 27 17.60 7.89 -3.75
N ARG A 28 16.54 8.17 -2.97
CA ARG A 28 16.69 8.70 -1.61
C ARG A 28 17.52 7.78 -0.70
N GLN A 29 17.36 6.46 -0.80
CA GLN A 29 18.18 5.53 -0.02
C GLN A 29 19.65 5.55 -0.47
N GLU A 30 19.92 5.73 -1.77
CA GLU A 30 21.28 5.90 -2.28
C GLU A 30 21.94 7.20 -1.77
N THR A 31 21.20 8.33 -1.74
CA THR A 31 21.73 9.60 -1.22
C THR A 31 22.04 9.54 0.27
N LEU A 32 21.29 8.71 1.03
CA LEU A 32 21.54 8.42 2.43
C LEU A 32 22.66 7.37 2.66
N GLY A 33 23.18 6.75 1.60
CA GLY A 33 24.20 5.70 1.71
C GLY A 33 23.68 4.38 2.27
N ASN A 34 22.36 4.11 2.16
CA ASN A 34 21.71 2.93 2.72
C ASN A 34 21.68 1.73 1.75
N ILE A 35 22.23 1.85 0.55
CA ILE A 35 22.27 0.78 -0.47
C ILE A 35 23.70 0.25 -0.59
N ASN A 36 23.85 -1.07 -0.42
CA ASN A 36 25.12 -1.75 -0.61
C ASN A 36 25.56 -1.70 -2.09
N ASN A 37 26.87 -1.64 -2.35
CA ASN A 37 27.42 -1.62 -3.71
C ASN A 37 27.07 -2.83 -4.58
N ASP A 38 26.83 -3.98 -3.98
CA ASP A 38 26.45 -5.20 -4.70
C ASP A 38 24.96 -5.31 -5.01
N SER A 39 24.15 -4.30 -4.62
CA SER A 39 22.72 -4.28 -4.87
C SER A 39 22.37 -3.78 -6.28
N GLU A 40 21.34 -4.41 -6.87
CA GLU A 40 20.84 -4.13 -8.21
C GLU A 40 19.36 -3.74 -8.19
N ILE A 41 18.97 -2.86 -9.12
CA ILE A 41 17.58 -2.44 -9.34
C ILE A 41 17.23 -2.74 -10.80
N ILE A 42 16.42 -3.77 -10.99
CA ILE A 42 16.07 -4.33 -12.29
C ILE A 42 14.64 -3.95 -12.64
N GLY A 43 14.47 -3.11 -13.66
CA GLY A 43 13.16 -2.84 -14.26
C GLY A 43 12.70 -4.03 -15.10
N LEU A 44 11.43 -4.42 -14.96
CA LEU A 44 10.79 -5.43 -15.78
C LEU A 44 9.59 -4.83 -16.53
N GLY A 45 9.47 -5.14 -17.81
CA GLY A 45 8.33 -4.74 -18.63
C GLY A 45 8.30 -5.42 -19.99
N SER A 46 7.17 -5.34 -20.69
CA SER A 46 6.97 -5.97 -22.00
C SER A 46 7.66 -5.24 -23.15
N ARG A 47 8.02 -3.97 -22.97
CA ARG A 47 8.73 -3.18 -23.97
C ARG A 47 10.18 -3.63 -24.08
N ASP A 48 10.68 -3.66 -25.31
CA ASP A 48 12.08 -3.90 -25.61
C ASP A 48 12.86 -2.60 -25.44
N ILE A 49 13.59 -2.48 -24.32
CA ILE A 49 14.30 -1.26 -23.91
C ILE A 49 15.73 -1.67 -23.57
N LEU A 50 16.70 -0.94 -24.11
CA LEU A 50 18.10 -1.14 -23.77
C LEU A 50 18.39 -0.61 -22.36
N VAL A 51 19.40 -1.17 -21.69
CA VAL A 51 19.75 -0.76 -20.31
C VAL A 51 20.05 0.74 -20.23
N ASP A 52 20.77 1.29 -21.21
CA ASP A 52 21.10 2.72 -21.26
C ASP A 52 19.85 3.59 -21.44
N ASP A 53 18.90 3.16 -22.26
CA ASP A 53 17.61 3.85 -22.44
C ASP A 53 16.77 3.82 -21.16
N TYR A 54 16.79 2.69 -20.43
CA TYR A 54 16.11 2.61 -19.13
C TYR A 54 16.74 3.54 -18.09
N ALA A 55 18.07 3.65 -18.07
CA ALA A 55 18.77 4.59 -17.19
C ALA A 55 18.39 6.05 -17.51
N LEU A 56 18.25 6.41 -18.80
CA LEU A 56 17.76 7.73 -19.22
C LEU A 56 16.32 7.99 -18.75
N MET A 57 15.42 7.01 -18.89
CA MET A 57 14.05 7.13 -18.38
C MET A 57 14.02 7.35 -16.86
N VAL A 58 14.87 6.66 -16.12
CA VAL A 58 15.01 6.83 -14.67
C VAL A 58 15.57 8.22 -14.32
N GLN A 59 16.54 8.72 -15.08
CA GLN A 59 17.07 10.09 -14.93
C GLN A 59 15.97 11.14 -15.14
N GLU A 60 15.17 11.00 -16.19
CA GLU A 60 14.03 11.90 -16.46
C GLU A 60 12.98 11.84 -15.33
N SER A 61 12.67 10.64 -14.85
CA SER A 61 11.79 10.42 -13.69
C SER A 61 12.30 11.16 -12.45
N LEU A 62 13.59 11.01 -12.10
CA LEU A 62 14.19 11.68 -10.96
C LEU A 62 14.21 13.20 -11.14
N THR A 63 14.50 13.68 -12.35
CA THR A 63 14.48 15.11 -12.67
C THR A 63 13.09 15.72 -12.41
N LYS A 64 12.02 14.98 -12.73
CA LYS A 64 10.64 15.43 -12.56
C LYS A 64 10.12 15.27 -11.13
N HIS A 65 10.53 14.21 -10.42
CA HIS A 65 9.87 13.78 -9.19
C HIS A 65 10.76 13.80 -7.93
N TYR A 66 12.06 14.01 -8.06
CA TYR A 66 13.00 14.14 -6.95
C TYR A 66 13.55 15.57 -6.88
N PRO A 67 13.04 16.42 -5.96
CA PRO A 67 13.50 17.80 -5.82
C PRO A 67 15.00 17.87 -5.55
N GLY A 68 15.71 18.72 -6.30
CA GLY A 68 17.15 18.89 -6.17
C GLY A 68 17.98 17.76 -6.82
N PHE A 69 17.38 16.94 -7.67
CA PHE A 69 18.14 15.99 -8.49
C PHE A 69 19.14 16.70 -9.40
N ASN A 70 20.35 16.15 -9.48
CA ASN A 70 21.41 16.58 -10.38
C ASN A 70 22.14 15.36 -10.93
N GLU A 71 22.18 15.25 -12.27
CA GLU A 71 22.84 14.16 -12.99
C GLU A 71 24.37 14.13 -12.81
N ASN A 72 24.98 15.22 -12.36
CA ASN A 72 26.42 15.26 -12.13
C ASN A 72 26.82 14.77 -10.73
N ASP A 73 25.83 14.52 -9.86
CA ASP A 73 26.09 14.08 -8.50
C ASP A 73 26.65 12.66 -8.46
N GLU A 74 27.59 12.42 -7.54
CA GLU A 74 28.16 11.09 -7.32
C GLU A 74 27.11 10.05 -6.91
N ALA A 75 26.02 10.49 -6.25
CA ALA A 75 24.90 9.62 -5.91
C ALA A 75 24.22 9.07 -7.18
N TRP A 76 23.98 9.91 -8.19
CA TRP A 76 23.44 9.46 -9.47
C TRP A 76 24.39 8.50 -10.19
N LYS A 77 25.68 8.84 -10.27
CA LYS A 77 26.69 8.00 -10.93
C LYS A 77 26.80 6.60 -10.31
N ARG A 78 26.56 6.47 -8.99
CA ARG A 78 26.47 5.18 -8.33
C ARG A 78 25.13 4.50 -8.60
N PHE A 79 24.02 5.23 -8.47
CA PHE A 79 22.68 4.69 -8.67
C PHE A 79 22.48 4.13 -10.08
N SER A 80 22.89 4.86 -11.11
CA SER A 80 22.71 4.48 -12.52
C SER A 80 23.43 3.18 -12.86
N LYS A 81 24.58 2.90 -12.25
CA LYS A 81 25.32 1.64 -12.41
C LYS A 81 24.61 0.42 -11.83
N ARG A 82 23.62 0.62 -10.97
CA ARG A 82 22.79 -0.46 -10.39
C ARG A 82 21.58 -0.78 -11.24
N LEU A 83 21.25 0.10 -12.19
CA LEU A 83 20.06 -0.03 -13.01
C LEU A 83 20.30 -1.07 -14.09
N SER A 84 19.34 -1.98 -14.20
CA SER A 84 19.25 -2.91 -15.33
C SER A 84 17.80 -2.99 -15.78
N TYR A 85 17.58 -3.52 -16.97
CA TYR A 85 16.26 -3.75 -17.51
C TYR A 85 16.21 -5.12 -18.17
N ILE A 86 15.14 -5.87 -17.89
CA ILE A 86 14.88 -7.16 -18.53
C ILE A 86 13.49 -7.09 -19.16
N LYS A 87 13.44 -7.34 -20.47
CA LYS A 87 12.19 -7.51 -21.18
C LYS A 87 11.52 -8.81 -20.74
N VAL A 88 10.31 -8.66 -20.18
CA VAL A 88 9.44 -9.76 -19.80
C VAL A 88 7.99 -9.40 -20.13
N ASP A 89 7.45 -10.02 -21.19
CA ASP A 89 6.01 -10.15 -21.34
C ASP A 89 5.50 -11.28 -20.44
N ILE A 90 4.60 -10.95 -19.52
CA ILE A 90 4.00 -11.88 -18.55
C ILE A 90 3.26 -13.02 -19.28
N ASN A 91 2.78 -12.79 -20.51
CA ASN A 91 2.11 -13.79 -21.33
C ASN A 91 3.08 -14.67 -22.14
N SER A 92 4.35 -14.27 -22.29
CA SER A 92 5.38 -15.02 -23.02
C SER A 92 6.09 -15.99 -22.10
N LYS A 93 5.90 -17.30 -22.31
CA LYS A 93 6.64 -18.33 -21.55
C LYS A 93 8.15 -18.28 -21.78
N GLU A 94 8.58 -17.84 -22.95
CA GLU A 94 10.01 -17.78 -23.29
C GLU A 94 10.71 -16.62 -22.57
N ASP A 95 10.04 -15.47 -22.41
CA ASP A 95 10.64 -14.29 -21.81
C ASP A 95 11.02 -14.50 -20.34
N TRP A 96 10.32 -15.37 -19.61
CA TRP A 96 10.65 -15.69 -18.22
C TRP A 96 12.04 -16.32 -18.05
N LYS A 97 12.59 -16.95 -19.10
CA LYS A 97 13.97 -17.47 -19.10
C LYS A 97 15.02 -16.37 -19.06
N ASN A 98 14.65 -15.13 -19.41
CA ASN A 98 15.52 -13.97 -19.30
C ASN A 98 15.80 -13.62 -17.83
N ILE A 99 14.86 -13.96 -16.92
CA ILE A 99 15.10 -13.89 -15.48
C ILE A 99 15.80 -15.20 -15.07
N ASN A 100 17.13 -15.20 -15.07
CA ASN A 100 17.93 -16.34 -14.64
C ASN A 100 18.86 -15.96 -13.49
N ASN A 101 19.44 -16.99 -12.84
CA ASN A 101 20.48 -16.83 -11.82
C ASN A 101 20.08 -15.95 -10.62
N ILE A 102 18.86 -16.14 -10.11
CA ILE A 102 18.41 -15.46 -8.89
C ILE A 102 19.41 -15.74 -7.75
N PRO A 103 20.05 -14.69 -7.20
CA PRO A 103 21.13 -14.87 -6.24
C PRO A 103 20.58 -15.42 -4.92
N ARG A 104 21.32 -16.37 -4.32
CA ARG A 104 20.92 -17.01 -3.04
C ARG A 104 21.51 -16.34 -1.80
N ASN A 105 22.55 -15.54 -1.99
CA ASN A 105 23.37 -14.97 -0.91
C ASN A 105 22.93 -13.57 -0.46
N ARG A 106 21.80 -13.07 -0.96
CA ARG A 106 21.29 -11.71 -0.71
C ARG A 106 19.78 -11.70 -0.79
N ALA A 107 19.10 -10.67 -0.30
CA ALA A 107 17.65 -10.60 -0.44
C ALA A 107 17.23 -10.37 -1.90
N VAL A 108 16.16 -11.02 -2.34
CA VAL A 108 15.56 -10.77 -3.68
C VAL A 108 14.15 -10.25 -3.47
N VAL A 109 13.83 -9.10 -4.04
CA VAL A 109 12.53 -8.44 -3.84
C VAL A 109 11.84 -8.31 -5.19
N TYR A 110 10.71 -9.01 -5.36
CA TYR A 110 9.80 -8.84 -6.47
C TYR A 110 8.76 -7.80 -6.12
N TYR A 111 8.89 -6.57 -6.64
CA TYR A 111 7.89 -5.53 -6.46
C TYR A 111 6.90 -5.56 -7.61
N LEU A 112 5.63 -5.85 -7.33
CA LEU A 112 4.56 -5.90 -8.32
C LEU A 112 3.92 -4.52 -8.47
N ALA A 113 4.58 -3.60 -9.18
CA ALA A 113 4.02 -2.30 -9.56
C ALA A 113 3.14 -2.42 -10.82
N THR A 114 2.28 -3.45 -10.83
CA THR A 114 1.38 -3.83 -11.92
C THR A 114 -0.06 -3.86 -11.44
N PRO A 115 -1.05 -3.81 -12.35
CA PRO A 115 -2.45 -4.04 -11.99
C PRO A 115 -2.67 -5.37 -11.22
N PRO A 116 -3.58 -5.40 -10.21
CA PRO A 116 -3.78 -6.57 -9.35
C PRO A 116 -4.22 -7.85 -10.06
N ASN A 117 -4.94 -7.74 -11.18
CA ASN A 117 -5.34 -8.88 -11.99
C ASN A 117 -4.14 -9.69 -12.55
N LEU A 118 -2.95 -9.09 -12.59
CA LEU A 118 -1.72 -9.76 -13.03
C LEU A 118 -0.99 -10.49 -11.90
N TYR A 119 -1.31 -10.25 -10.62
CA TYR A 119 -0.57 -10.82 -9.50
C TYR A 119 -0.59 -12.35 -9.51
N LYS A 120 -1.75 -12.95 -9.78
CA LYS A 120 -1.91 -14.41 -9.88
C LYS A 120 -1.03 -15.00 -10.97
N GLN A 121 -1.02 -14.38 -12.15
CA GLN A 121 -0.22 -14.83 -13.27
C GLN A 121 1.27 -14.69 -12.99
N ILE A 122 1.71 -13.53 -12.47
CA ILE A 122 3.11 -13.28 -12.11
C ILE A 122 3.59 -14.29 -11.05
N ALA A 123 2.82 -14.50 -9.98
CA ALA A 123 3.18 -15.45 -8.93
C ALA A 123 3.28 -16.89 -9.46
N THR A 124 2.35 -17.29 -10.31
CA THR A 124 2.37 -18.61 -10.97
C THR A 124 3.59 -18.76 -11.86
N CYS A 125 3.90 -17.77 -12.71
CA CYS A 125 5.05 -17.83 -13.59
C CYS A 125 6.39 -17.81 -12.82
N LEU A 126 6.51 -17.04 -11.73
CA LEU A 126 7.68 -17.06 -10.86
C LEU A 126 7.89 -18.45 -10.26
N LYS A 127 6.81 -19.10 -9.81
CA LYS A 127 6.84 -20.47 -9.28
C LYS A 127 7.24 -21.48 -10.36
N ASP A 128 6.56 -21.48 -11.50
CA ASP A 128 6.75 -22.45 -12.58
C ASP A 128 8.17 -22.39 -13.18
N ASN A 129 8.81 -21.21 -13.14
CA ASN A 129 10.20 -21.02 -13.58
C ASN A 129 11.24 -21.20 -12.46
N ASN A 130 10.84 -21.67 -11.27
CA ASN A 130 11.71 -21.87 -10.11
C ASN A 130 12.48 -20.61 -9.68
N LEU A 131 11.82 -19.44 -9.77
CA LEU A 131 12.39 -18.14 -9.39
C LEU A 131 12.11 -17.77 -7.93
N ILE A 132 11.36 -18.60 -7.21
CA ILE A 132 11.06 -18.36 -5.79
C ILE A 132 11.98 -19.24 -4.92
N GLN A 133 12.67 -18.60 -3.99
CA GLN A 133 13.57 -19.21 -3.01
C GLN A 133 13.34 -18.58 -1.63
N GLU A 134 13.90 -19.13 -0.56
CA GLU A 134 13.67 -18.66 0.83
C GLU A 134 14.06 -17.18 1.06
N ASN A 135 15.08 -16.68 0.36
CA ASN A 135 15.54 -15.30 0.42
C ASN A 135 14.72 -14.32 -0.43
N CYS A 136 13.76 -14.83 -1.22
CA CYS A 136 12.87 -14.02 -2.03
C CYS A 136 11.76 -13.41 -1.18
N ARG A 137 11.29 -12.22 -1.58
CA ARG A 137 10.14 -11.51 -1.01
C ARG A 137 9.33 -10.97 -2.16
N VAL A 138 8.01 -10.96 -2.02
CA VAL A 138 7.09 -10.32 -2.97
C VAL A 138 6.41 -9.15 -2.30
N VAL A 139 6.39 -8.01 -2.98
CA VAL A 139 5.72 -6.78 -2.53
C VAL A 139 4.55 -6.52 -3.48
N VAL A 140 3.35 -6.39 -2.93
CA VAL A 140 2.12 -6.15 -3.70
C VAL A 140 1.40 -4.89 -3.23
N GLU A 141 0.88 -4.13 -4.17
CA GLU A 141 0.11 -2.92 -3.92
C GLU A 141 -1.38 -3.20 -3.83
N LYS A 142 -2.11 -2.30 -3.15
CA LYS A 142 -3.58 -2.30 -3.16
C LYS A 142 -4.12 -1.98 -4.57
N PRO A 143 -5.34 -2.45 -4.93
CA PRO A 143 -6.27 -3.25 -4.13
C PRO A 143 -5.94 -4.75 -4.09
N ILE A 144 -6.20 -5.39 -2.94
CA ILE A 144 -6.14 -6.84 -2.76
C ILE A 144 -7.57 -7.38 -2.82
N GLY A 145 -8.10 -7.49 -4.04
CA GLY A 145 -9.50 -7.85 -4.30
C GLY A 145 -10.47 -6.69 -4.11
N SER A 146 -11.70 -6.89 -4.56
CA SER A 146 -12.86 -5.98 -4.41
C SER A 146 -13.84 -6.43 -3.33
N ASP A 147 -13.69 -7.66 -2.89
CA ASP A 147 -14.54 -8.40 -1.96
C ASP A 147 -13.74 -9.56 -1.34
N LEU A 148 -14.37 -10.33 -0.45
CA LEU A 148 -13.71 -11.43 0.24
C LEU A 148 -13.23 -12.52 -0.73
N GLU A 149 -14.05 -12.93 -1.69
CA GLU A 149 -13.74 -14.03 -2.61
C GLU A 149 -12.54 -13.70 -3.50
N SER A 150 -12.53 -12.51 -4.10
CA SER A 150 -11.40 -12.04 -4.92
C SER A 150 -10.14 -11.81 -4.10
N ALA A 151 -10.26 -11.34 -2.84
CA ALA A 151 -9.12 -11.20 -1.93
C ALA A 151 -8.53 -12.57 -1.55
N GLU A 152 -9.37 -13.57 -1.30
CA GLU A 152 -8.95 -14.94 -1.02
C GLU A 152 -8.27 -15.57 -2.25
N ASP A 153 -8.80 -15.40 -3.47
CA ASP A 153 -8.16 -15.93 -4.68
C ASP A 153 -6.75 -15.33 -4.90
N ILE A 154 -6.59 -14.02 -4.71
CA ILE A 154 -5.28 -13.36 -4.82
C ILE A 154 -4.32 -13.89 -3.75
N ASN A 155 -4.78 -13.97 -2.49
CA ASN A 155 -3.93 -14.43 -1.38
C ASN A 155 -3.53 -15.90 -1.53
N ASN A 156 -4.45 -16.76 -1.95
CA ASN A 156 -4.17 -18.18 -2.22
C ASN A 156 -3.17 -18.33 -3.38
N SER A 157 -3.30 -17.50 -4.42
CA SER A 157 -2.38 -17.50 -5.56
C SER A 157 -0.96 -17.08 -5.17
N LEU A 158 -0.82 -16.06 -4.32
CA LEU A 158 0.48 -15.65 -3.77
C LEU A 158 1.06 -16.75 -2.87
N SER A 159 0.24 -17.28 -1.96
CA SER A 159 0.63 -18.31 -0.98
C SER A 159 0.95 -19.67 -1.62
N ALA A 160 0.52 -19.89 -2.86
CA ALA A 160 0.89 -21.08 -3.61
C ALA A 160 2.38 -21.10 -3.99
N GLY A 161 3.03 -19.93 -4.09
CA GLY A 161 4.44 -19.79 -4.44
C GLY A 161 5.33 -19.27 -3.32
N PHE A 162 4.81 -18.40 -2.45
CA PHE A 162 5.54 -17.73 -1.39
C PHE A 162 5.01 -18.12 -0.01
N ASP A 163 5.90 -18.26 0.98
CA ASP A 163 5.48 -18.32 2.38
C ASP A 163 4.97 -16.95 2.85
N GLU A 164 4.09 -16.92 3.85
CA GLU A 164 3.50 -15.67 4.37
C GLU A 164 4.56 -14.68 4.90
N THR A 165 5.73 -15.17 5.34
CA THR A 165 6.87 -14.33 5.77
C THR A 165 7.57 -13.63 4.61
N GLN A 166 7.34 -14.08 3.37
CA GLN A 166 7.88 -13.51 2.15
C GLN A 166 6.92 -12.51 1.48
N ILE A 167 5.66 -12.44 1.92
CA ILE A 167 4.61 -11.62 1.28
C ILE A 167 4.44 -10.29 2.02
N TYR A 168 4.72 -9.19 1.33
CA TYR A 168 4.60 -7.83 1.84
C TYR A 168 3.48 -7.10 1.12
N ARG A 169 2.34 -6.96 1.80
CA ARG A 169 1.17 -6.23 1.29
C ARG A 169 1.28 -4.77 1.72
N ILE A 170 1.32 -3.85 0.76
CA ILE A 170 1.52 -2.43 1.04
C ILE A 170 0.22 -1.77 1.49
N ASP A 171 0.29 -1.18 2.68
CA ASP A 171 -0.58 -0.08 3.09
C ASP A 171 0.33 1.11 3.46
N HIS A 172 0.36 2.12 2.58
CA HIS A 172 1.27 3.25 2.74
C HIS A 172 0.97 4.12 3.98
N TYR A 173 -0.21 4.01 4.60
CA TYR A 173 -0.48 4.72 5.86
C TYR A 173 0.34 4.16 7.02
N LEU A 174 0.67 2.86 7.01
CA LEU A 174 1.55 2.24 8.00
C LEU A 174 3.01 2.74 7.91
N GLY A 175 3.39 3.34 6.78
CA GLY A 175 4.68 4.00 6.59
C GLY A 175 4.74 5.45 7.08
N LYS A 176 3.62 6.04 7.51
CA LYS A 176 3.58 7.42 8.01
C LYS A 176 4.13 7.46 9.45
N GLU A 177 5.05 8.38 9.69
CA GLU A 177 5.72 8.54 10.99
C GLU A 177 4.72 8.69 12.16
N ALA A 178 3.69 9.52 12.00
CA ALA A 178 2.66 9.70 13.01
C ALA A 178 1.89 8.40 13.34
N VAL A 179 1.68 7.54 12.35
CA VAL A 179 1.00 6.23 12.54
C VAL A 179 1.93 5.26 13.26
N GLN A 180 3.21 5.21 12.90
CA GLN A 180 4.20 4.38 13.59
C GLN A 180 4.39 4.80 15.06
N ASN A 181 4.31 6.11 15.33
CA ASN A 181 4.46 6.66 16.66
C ASN A 181 3.31 6.28 17.62
N LEU A 182 2.17 5.76 17.13
CA LEU A 182 1.08 5.28 17.98
C LEU A 182 1.53 4.18 18.95
N LEU A 183 2.40 3.27 18.50
CA LEU A 183 2.89 2.18 19.35
C LEU A 183 3.77 2.73 20.50
N ALA A 184 4.68 3.65 20.18
CA ALA A 184 5.53 4.30 21.17
C ALA A 184 4.70 5.14 22.14
N LEU A 185 3.75 5.94 21.64
CA LEU A 185 2.86 6.75 22.46
C LEU A 185 2.09 5.91 23.47
N ARG A 186 1.47 4.80 23.02
CA ARG A 186 0.61 3.97 23.87
C ARG A 186 1.39 3.14 24.88
N PHE A 187 2.47 2.49 24.46
CA PHE A 187 3.10 1.44 25.27
C PHE A 187 4.39 1.89 25.98
N ALA A 188 5.01 3.00 25.57
CA ALA A 188 6.17 3.55 26.27
C ALA A 188 5.80 4.56 27.36
N ASN A 189 4.51 4.93 27.48
CA ASN A 189 4.05 5.98 28.40
C ASN A 189 2.94 5.44 29.33
N THR A 190 3.28 5.26 30.62
CA THR A 190 2.35 4.73 31.62
C THR A 190 1.08 5.56 31.81
N ILE A 191 1.16 6.88 31.59
CA ILE A 191 0.00 7.78 31.71
C ILE A 191 -1.04 7.43 30.64
N PHE A 192 -0.61 7.20 29.40
CA PHE A 192 -1.53 6.83 28.32
C PHE A 192 -2.03 5.40 28.50
N GLU A 193 -1.15 4.44 28.79
CA GLU A 193 -1.52 3.03 28.94
C GLU A 193 -2.66 2.82 29.95
N LYS A 194 -2.58 3.46 31.13
CA LYS A 194 -3.59 3.32 32.20
C LYS A 194 -4.95 3.88 31.84
N SER A 195 -4.99 4.94 31.02
CA SER A 195 -6.23 5.59 30.59
C SER A 195 -6.71 5.09 29.23
N TRP A 196 -6.04 4.11 28.61
CA TRP A 196 -6.35 3.64 27.26
C TRP A 196 -7.43 2.55 27.24
N SER A 197 -8.59 2.84 27.85
CA SER A 197 -9.73 1.90 27.92
C SER A 197 -11.05 2.64 28.16
N ASN A 198 -12.14 1.88 28.13
CA ASN A 198 -13.49 2.34 28.48
C ASN A 198 -13.65 2.96 29.88
N SER A 199 -12.66 2.82 30.76
CA SER A 199 -12.66 3.48 32.07
C SER A 199 -12.41 4.99 31.98
N ALA A 200 -11.80 5.48 30.90
CA ALA A 200 -11.42 6.88 30.73
C ALA A 200 -11.71 7.44 29.33
N ILE A 201 -11.89 6.59 28.33
CA ILE A 201 -12.20 6.99 26.96
C ILE A 201 -13.70 6.91 26.73
N ASP A 202 -14.31 8.06 26.41
CA ASP A 202 -15.72 8.17 26.01
C ASP A 202 -15.94 7.63 24.58
N HIS A 203 -15.13 8.06 23.61
CA HIS A 203 -15.17 7.58 22.23
C HIS A 203 -13.84 7.81 21.49
N ILE A 204 -13.69 7.16 20.33
CA ILE A 204 -12.56 7.35 19.41
C ILE A 204 -13.07 7.88 18.07
N GLN A 205 -12.37 8.85 17.48
CA GLN A 205 -12.63 9.33 16.11
C GLN A 205 -11.39 9.18 15.24
N ILE A 206 -11.54 8.55 14.08
CA ILE A 206 -10.50 8.41 13.05
C ILE A 206 -11.01 9.12 11.80
N THR A 207 -10.34 10.22 11.45
CA THR A 207 -10.74 11.08 10.33
C THR A 207 -9.65 11.11 9.27
N VAL A 208 -10.03 10.84 8.02
CA VAL A 208 -9.18 11.10 6.85
C VAL A 208 -9.95 11.95 5.86
N ALA A 209 -9.69 13.25 5.86
CA ALA A 209 -10.34 14.21 4.98
C ALA A 209 -9.39 14.60 3.84
N GLU A 210 -9.90 14.63 2.61
CA GLU A 210 -9.15 15.06 1.43
C GLU A 210 -9.83 16.28 0.79
N ASP A 211 -9.06 17.36 0.61
CA ASP A 211 -9.55 18.55 -0.10
C ASP A 211 -9.78 18.30 -1.60
N LEU A 212 -9.10 17.30 -2.17
CA LEU A 212 -9.15 16.96 -3.59
C LEU A 212 -10.42 16.18 -3.93
N GLY A 213 -10.89 16.32 -5.18
CA GLY A 213 -11.95 15.49 -5.73
C GLY A 213 -11.43 14.15 -6.22
N VAL A 214 -12.17 13.50 -7.11
CA VAL A 214 -11.69 12.30 -7.80
C VAL A 214 -10.70 12.61 -8.92
N GLU A 215 -10.69 13.84 -9.42
CA GLU A 215 -9.75 14.33 -10.44
C GLU A 215 -9.73 13.38 -11.65
N ASP A 216 -8.56 13.05 -12.20
CA ASP A 216 -8.43 12.15 -13.37
C ASP A 216 -8.76 10.67 -13.08
N ARG A 217 -9.16 10.32 -11.85
CA ARG A 217 -9.43 8.94 -11.42
C ARG A 217 -10.91 8.60 -11.33
N GLY A 218 -11.80 9.42 -11.88
CA GLY A 218 -13.26 9.24 -11.83
C GLY A 218 -13.70 7.82 -12.17
N GLY A 219 -13.33 7.29 -13.34
CA GLY A 219 -13.73 5.94 -13.76
C GLY A 219 -13.26 4.81 -12.84
N TYR A 220 -12.05 4.88 -12.28
CA TYR A 220 -11.57 3.89 -11.30
C TYR A 220 -12.29 4.04 -9.95
N TYR A 221 -12.47 5.29 -9.51
CA TYR A 221 -13.09 5.58 -8.22
C TYR A 221 -14.56 5.15 -8.20
N ASP A 222 -15.25 5.25 -9.34
CA ASP A 222 -16.66 4.92 -9.49
C ASP A 222 -16.98 3.43 -9.32
N GLU A 223 -15.98 2.55 -9.47
CA GLU A 223 -16.11 1.13 -9.15
C GLU A 223 -15.74 0.82 -7.69
N THR A 224 -15.04 1.73 -7.03
CA THR A 224 -14.40 1.50 -5.73
C THR A 224 -15.17 2.10 -4.57
N GLY A 225 -15.42 3.43 -4.62
CA GLY A 225 -16.02 4.21 -3.55
C GLY A 225 -15.10 4.46 -2.34
N ALA A 226 -15.49 5.41 -1.49
CA ALA A 226 -14.71 5.77 -0.30
C ALA A 226 -14.57 4.61 0.70
N LEU A 227 -15.56 3.70 0.77
CA LEU A 227 -15.53 2.56 1.68
C LEU A 227 -14.37 1.61 1.36
N ARG A 228 -14.19 1.26 0.08
CA ARG A 228 -13.10 0.35 -0.32
C ARG A 228 -11.76 1.07 -0.46
N ASP A 229 -11.76 2.31 -0.97
CA ASP A 229 -10.50 3.02 -1.22
C ASP A 229 -9.77 3.40 0.08
N MET A 230 -10.52 3.74 1.14
CA MET A 230 -9.98 4.33 2.36
C MET A 230 -10.35 3.58 3.64
N VAL A 231 -11.61 3.16 3.80
CA VAL A 231 -12.06 2.55 5.08
C VAL A 231 -11.49 1.14 5.25
N GLN A 232 -11.67 0.27 4.26
CA GLN A 232 -11.30 -1.15 4.31
C GLN A 232 -9.80 -1.36 4.60
N ASN A 233 -8.95 -0.45 4.12
CA ASN A 233 -7.51 -0.50 4.30
C ASN A 233 -7.05 0.44 5.43
N HIS A 234 -6.84 1.72 5.13
CA HIS A 234 -6.10 2.69 5.93
C HIS A 234 -6.75 2.93 7.30
N LEU A 235 -8.05 3.23 7.33
CA LEU A 235 -8.73 3.51 8.60
C LEU A 235 -8.81 2.25 9.46
N LEU A 236 -9.03 1.08 8.86
CA LEU A 236 -9.08 -0.18 9.60
C LEU A 236 -7.70 -0.54 10.18
N GLN A 237 -6.61 -0.28 9.46
CA GLN A 237 -5.24 -0.45 9.97
C GLN A 237 -4.95 0.49 11.15
N ILE A 238 -5.35 1.76 11.06
CA ILE A 238 -5.20 2.73 12.15
C ILE A 238 -6.05 2.32 13.35
N LEU A 239 -7.30 1.89 13.13
CA LEU A 239 -8.17 1.36 14.19
C LEU A 239 -7.48 0.22 14.93
N CYS A 240 -6.87 -0.73 14.21
CA CYS A 240 -6.17 -1.84 14.83
C CYS A 240 -5.02 -1.35 15.71
N LEU A 241 -4.21 -0.38 15.24
CA LEU A 241 -3.10 0.19 16.02
C LEU A 241 -3.58 0.96 17.26
N ILE A 242 -4.75 1.59 17.22
CA ILE A 242 -5.35 2.29 18.35
C ILE A 242 -5.94 1.29 19.37
N ALA A 243 -6.58 0.22 18.89
CA ALA A 243 -7.39 -0.66 19.71
C ALA A 243 -6.67 -1.92 20.20
N MET A 244 -5.56 -2.33 19.58
CA MET A 244 -4.82 -3.54 19.93
C MET A 244 -4.33 -3.53 21.38
N GLU A 245 -4.23 -4.69 22.00
CA GLU A 245 -3.56 -4.85 23.30
C GLU A 245 -2.05 -4.60 23.17
N PRO A 246 -1.34 -4.36 24.29
CA PRO A 246 0.12 -4.36 24.28
C PRO A 246 0.65 -5.70 23.76
N PRO A 247 1.46 -5.70 22.69
CA PRO A 247 2.01 -6.95 22.18
C PRO A 247 3.11 -7.46 23.13
N VAL A 248 3.30 -8.78 23.17
CA VAL A 248 4.35 -9.41 23.99
C VAL A 248 5.77 -8.96 23.60
N SER A 249 5.94 -8.52 22.35
CA SER A 249 7.17 -7.94 21.82
C SER A 249 6.86 -7.00 20.64
N ILE A 250 7.83 -6.19 20.22
CA ILE A 250 7.73 -5.36 19.02
C ILE A 250 8.01 -6.14 17.71
N GLN A 251 8.21 -7.46 17.78
CA GLN A 251 8.42 -8.28 16.59
C GLN A 251 7.14 -8.29 15.73
N SER A 252 7.31 -8.40 14.42
CA SER A 252 6.24 -8.26 13.44
C SER A 252 5.04 -9.16 13.75
N GLU A 253 5.30 -10.43 14.09
CA GLU A 253 4.23 -11.41 14.33
C GLU A 253 3.43 -11.09 15.60
N SER A 254 4.12 -10.70 16.69
CA SER A 254 3.45 -10.28 17.94
C SER A 254 2.52 -9.07 17.72
N VAL A 255 2.94 -8.10 16.90
CA VAL A 255 2.09 -6.94 16.57
C VAL A 255 0.91 -7.35 15.68
N ARG A 256 1.14 -8.26 14.72
CA ARG A 256 0.08 -8.77 13.83
C ARG A 256 -1.00 -9.53 14.62
N ASP A 257 -0.61 -10.34 15.58
CA ASP A 257 -1.53 -11.10 16.43
C ASP A 257 -2.49 -10.18 17.20
N GLU A 258 -1.97 -9.11 17.82
CA GLU A 258 -2.82 -8.17 18.55
C GLU A 258 -3.75 -7.37 17.62
N LYS A 259 -3.30 -7.01 16.41
CA LYS A 259 -4.16 -6.41 15.39
C LYS A 259 -5.26 -7.38 14.94
N LEU A 260 -4.94 -8.66 14.75
CA LEU A 260 -5.91 -9.68 14.34
C LEU A 260 -6.99 -9.90 15.41
N LYS A 261 -6.62 -9.86 16.69
CA LYS A 261 -7.60 -9.94 17.79
C LYS A 261 -8.61 -8.80 17.72
N VAL A 262 -8.17 -7.57 17.42
CA VAL A 262 -9.09 -6.43 17.22
C VAL A 262 -10.08 -6.73 16.10
N LEU A 263 -9.59 -7.15 14.93
CA LEU A 263 -10.45 -7.45 13.78
C LEU A 263 -11.48 -8.54 14.11
N LYS A 264 -11.05 -9.60 14.80
CA LYS A 264 -11.95 -10.68 15.26
C LYS A 264 -12.97 -10.23 16.30
N SER A 265 -12.67 -9.15 17.04
CA SER A 265 -13.57 -8.55 18.02
C SER A 265 -14.48 -7.47 17.45
N LEU A 266 -14.35 -7.08 16.17
CA LEU A 266 -15.28 -6.13 15.57
C LEU A 266 -16.70 -6.71 15.54
N ALA A 267 -17.67 -5.92 15.98
CA ALA A 267 -19.07 -6.27 15.86
C ALA A 267 -19.44 -6.36 14.37
N PRO A 268 -20.00 -7.48 13.89
CA PRO A 268 -20.49 -7.56 12.53
C PRO A 268 -21.70 -6.65 12.35
N PHE A 269 -21.82 -6.06 11.17
CA PHE A 269 -22.98 -5.28 10.78
C PHE A 269 -24.16 -6.19 10.44
N THR A 270 -25.32 -5.90 11.01
CA THR A 270 -26.66 -6.34 10.57
C THR A 270 -27.35 -5.25 9.75
N GLU A 271 -28.40 -5.58 8.99
CA GLU A 271 -29.18 -4.59 8.23
C GLU A 271 -29.63 -3.39 9.08
N GLU A 272 -30.11 -3.66 10.29
CA GLU A 272 -30.53 -2.63 11.25
C GLU A 272 -29.35 -1.74 11.66
N THR A 273 -28.23 -2.34 12.05
CA THR A 273 -27.06 -1.56 12.47
C THR A 273 -26.43 -0.78 11.31
N ILE A 274 -26.51 -1.27 10.07
CA ILE A 274 -26.06 -0.52 8.89
C ILE A 274 -26.88 0.76 8.75
N ALA A 275 -28.20 0.66 8.85
CA ALA A 275 -29.09 1.82 8.75
C ALA A 275 -28.85 2.86 9.85
N LEU A 276 -28.49 2.43 11.06
CA LEU A 276 -28.29 3.32 12.22
C LEU A 276 -26.86 3.84 12.36
N ASN A 277 -25.86 3.03 11.99
CA ASN A 277 -24.45 3.27 12.30
C ASN A 277 -23.60 3.55 11.06
N SER A 278 -24.20 3.77 9.89
CA SER A 278 -23.48 4.15 8.69
C SER A 278 -24.12 5.35 8.00
N VAL A 279 -23.27 6.21 7.42
CA VAL A 279 -23.66 7.31 6.55
C VAL A 279 -22.82 7.22 5.30
N ARG A 280 -23.46 7.30 4.13
CA ARG A 280 -22.82 7.44 2.83
C ARG A 280 -23.31 8.74 2.21
N ALA A 281 -22.41 9.49 1.59
CA ALA A 281 -22.77 10.71 0.88
C ALA A 281 -21.91 10.88 -0.38
N GLN A 282 -22.37 11.77 -1.25
CA GLN A 282 -21.71 12.14 -2.50
C GLN A 282 -21.62 13.66 -2.55
N TYR A 283 -20.44 14.20 -2.86
CA TYR A 283 -20.23 15.64 -2.96
C TYR A 283 -20.93 16.21 -4.20
N LEU A 284 -21.52 17.39 -4.04
CA LEU A 284 -22.13 18.18 -5.11
C LEU A 284 -21.18 19.29 -5.56
N ASP A 285 -21.60 20.05 -6.57
CA ASP A 285 -20.90 21.24 -7.00
C ASP A 285 -20.81 22.27 -5.87
N GLY A 286 -19.75 23.06 -5.89
CA GLY A 286 -19.49 24.02 -4.83
C GLY A 286 -18.17 24.76 -5.01
N ILE A 287 -17.61 25.22 -3.89
CA ILE A 287 -16.34 25.95 -3.86
C ILE A 287 -15.33 25.15 -3.05
N SER A 288 -14.24 24.75 -3.69
CA SER A 288 -13.10 24.09 -3.05
C SER A 288 -11.86 24.96 -3.19
N LYS A 289 -11.22 25.33 -2.08
CA LYS A 289 -10.05 26.25 -2.06
C LYS A 289 -10.26 27.55 -2.84
N GLY A 290 -11.47 28.11 -2.77
CA GLY A 290 -11.83 29.35 -3.47
C GLY A 290 -12.04 29.23 -4.97
N LYS A 291 -12.02 28.01 -5.53
CA LYS A 291 -12.34 27.75 -6.95
C LYS A 291 -13.63 26.95 -7.08
N PRO A 292 -14.41 27.16 -8.16
CA PRO A 292 -15.53 26.28 -8.48
C PRO A 292 -15.05 24.83 -8.62
N ALA A 293 -15.76 23.92 -7.97
CA ALA A 293 -15.60 22.48 -8.10
C ALA A 293 -16.92 21.90 -8.61
N CYS A 294 -16.85 20.99 -9.58
CA CYS A 294 -18.02 20.32 -10.13
C CYS A 294 -18.56 19.26 -9.15
N ALA A 295 -19.81 18.83 -9.39
CA ALA A 295 -20.39 17.70 -8.68
C ALA A 295 -19.68 16.40 -9.10
N TYR A 296 -19.72 15.39 -8.24
CA TYR A 296 -19.10 14.09 -8.54
C TYR A 296 -19.62 13.48 -9.85
N LEU A 297 -20.92 13.62 -10.13
CA LEU A 297 -21.56 13.09 -11.34
C LEU A 297 -21.10 13.78 -12.63
N ASP A 298 -20.49 14.96 -12.52
CA ASP A 298 -19.94 15.71 -13.64
C ASP A 298 -18.43 15.44 -13.84
N GLU A 299 -17.82 14.61 -12.98
CA GLU A 299 -16.40 14.24 -13.09
C GLU A 299 -16.17 13.28 -14.25
N ASN A 300 -15.01 13.40 -14.90
CA ASN A 300 -14.72 12.61 -16.09
C ASN A 300 -14.64 11.10 -15.77
N GLY A 301 -15.40 10.30 -16.51
CA GLY A 301 -15.44 8.84 -16.39
C GLY A 301 -16.38 8.29 -15.31
N VAL A 302 -17.15 9.14 -14.62
CA VAL A 302 -18.20 8.71 -13.69
C VAL A 302 -19.47 8.34 -14.46
N ASP A 303 -20.08 7.18 -14.15
CA ASP A 303 -21.40 6.82 -14.66
C ASP A 303 -22.46 7.27 -13.63
N PRO A 304 -23.38 8.19 -13.99
CA PRO A 304 -24.41 8.65 -13.07
C PRO A 304 -25.36 7.57 -12.54
N LYS A 305 -25.36 6.38 -13.16
CA LYS A 305 -26.11 5.21 -12.66
C LYS A 305 -25.43 4.54 -11.46
N ASN A 306 -24.13 4.73 -11.30
CA ASN A 306 -23.38 4.20 -10.17
C ASN A 306 -23.65 5.08 -8.94
N ASN A 307 -24.24 4.47 -7.91
CA ASN A 307 -24.55 5.16 -6.66
C ASN A 307 -23.34 5.17 -5.72
N THR A 308 -22.19 5.59 -6.24
CA THR A 308 -20.88 5.52 -5.58
C THR A 308 -20.73 6.63 -4.56
N GLU A 309 -20.34 6.27 -3.34
CA GLU A 309 -20.12 7.23 -2.28
C GLU A 309 -18.72 7.88 -2.36
N THR A 310 -18.67 9.20 -2.19
CA THR A 310 -17.42 9.96 -2.04
C THR A 310 -17.14 10.34 -0.59
N PHE A 311 -18.06 10.04 0.32
CA PHE A 311 -17.92 10.17 1.76
C PHE A 311 -18.55 8.98 2.48
N VAL A 312 -17.88 8.51 3.53
CA VAL A 312 -18.38 7.48 4.45
C VAL A 312 -18.13 7.91 5.88
N ALA A 313 -19.12 7.73 6.76
CA ALA A 313 -18.93 7.70 8.20
C ALA A 313 -19.55 6.42 8.79
N LEU A 314 -18.81 5.75 9.69
CA LEU A 314 -19.23 4.53 10.37
C LEU A 314 -19.07 4.69 11.87
N LYS A 315 -20.01 4.15 12.63
CA LYS A 315 -19.86 3.86 14.06
C LYS A 315 -19.62 2.35 14.22
N LEU A 316 -18.45 1.99 14.73
CA LEU A 316 -18.02 0.63 14.99
C LEU A 316 -17.98 0.35 16.49
N GLU A 317 -18.12 -0.94 16.82
CA GLU A 317 -18.00 -1.45 18.19
C GLU A 317 -16.98 -2.59 18.22
N ILE A 318 -16.12 -2.60 19.23
CA ILE A 318 -15.13 -3.66 19.47
C ILE A 318 -15.58 -4.44 20.71
N LYS A 319 -16.02 -5.68 20.51
CA LYS A 319 -16.55 -6.58 21.53
C LYS A 319 -15.42 -7.25 22.33
N ASN A 320 -14.70 -6.45 23.10
CA ASN A 320 -13.76 -6.93 24.11
C ASN A 320 -13.87 -6.11 25.40
N TRP A 321 -13.22 -6.57 26.47
CA TRP A 321 -13.32 -5.94 27.79
C TRP A 321 -12.79 -4.50 27.81
N ARG A 322 -11.72 -4.20 27.06
CA ARG A 322 -11.07 -2.87 27.03
C ARG A 322 -11.95 -1.82 26.38
N TRP A 323 -12.67 -2.18 25.32
CA TRP A 323 -13.44 -1.26 24.48
C TRP A 323 -14.96 -1.41 24.62
N SER A 324 -15.43 -2.28 25.51
CA SER A 324 -16.87 -2.46 25.77
C SER A 324 -17.52 -1.12 26.06
N GLY A 325 -18.56 -0.77 25.28
CA GLY A 325 -19.32 0.47 25.39
C GLY A 325 -18.70 1.70 24.72
N VAL A 326 -17.46 1.62 24.21
CA VAL A 326 -16.77 2.74 23.58
C VAL A 326 -16.98 2.70 22.07
N PRO A 327 -17.66 3.68 21.46
CA PRO A 327 -17.83 3.74 20.02
C PRO A 327 -16.57 4.21 19.31
N PHE A 328 -16.30 3.60 18.16
CA PHE A 328 -15.26 4.00 17.22
C PHE A 328 -15.89 4.63 15.99
N TYR A 329 -15.68 5.92 15.78
CA TYR A 329 -16.17 6.65 14.61
C TYR A 329 -15.09 6.73 13.55
N LEU A 330 -15.35 6.14 12.39
CA LEU A 330 -14.47 6.22 11.22
C LEU A 330 -15.14 7.15 10.22
N ARG A 331 -14.43 8.16 9.72
CA ARG A 331 -14.96 8.99 8.63
C ARG A 331 -13.89 9.34 7.63
N THR A 332 -14.27 9.30 6.36
CA THR A 332 -13.41 9.63 5.24
C THR A 332 -14.22 10.25 4.12
N GLY A 333 -13.63 11.19 3.40
CA GLY A 333 -14.28 11.77 2.23
C GLY A 333 -13.40 12.71 1.44
N LYS A 334 -13.81 12.90 0.19
CA LYS A 334 -13.24 13.84 -0.77
C LYS A 334 -14.03 15.15 -0.78
N ARG A 335 -13.39 16.25 -1.15
CA ARG A 335 -13.96 17.61 -1.12
C ARG A 335 -14.45 18.01 0.29
N MET A 336 -13.66 17.69 1.32
CA MET A 336 -13.97 17.95 2.73
C MET A 336 -13.30 19.21 3.29
#